data_AF-A0A3N4ZAT1-F1
#
_entry.id   AF-A0A3N4ZAT1-F1
#
_cell.length_a   1.000
_cell.length_b   1.000
_cell.length_c   1.000
_cell.angle_alpha   90.00
_cell.angle_beta   90.00
_cell.angle_gamma   90.00
#
_symmetry.space_group_name_H-M   'P 1'
#
loop_
_entity.id
_entity.type
_entity.pdbx_description
1 polymer ?
#
loop_
_entity_poly.entity_id
_entity_poly.type
_entity_poly.pdbx_seq_one_letter_code
_entity_poly.pdbx_strand_id
1 'polypeptide(L)'
;MDEAGNGGVGVRWFTVGDGAARGIVEVAIRSALVAQRTRLARVDVDIVSDRDWPTSVHAAVRLAEERLTRNRQRDISLTLDPRLDEDFDILHALAPFSIGSTGTSSRGEHIWDANDTGTSVAFALTPTEEHAVRSAITAAGGVASDLTLLAEYHLSQRDLSYSVVGGTAPGAERWQPPDGWRAYERTVRLGSGTDLWNAASTAALSWGIKTRSGFTVDPTLEEGRVARQGERYWLLARIGPIHVREPVEVVATLATRRRAGLAYGTLAGHPVSGEEAFIVSRDDDENVNLTLRSLTRAGRGSWRALFPVILITQRIYRRRYLRALRHDSQ
;
A
#
# COMPACT_ATOMS: atom_id res chain seq x y z
N MET A 1 -15.54 40.31 5.19
CA MET A 1 -14.39 40.88 5.91
C MET A 1 -13.67 39.73 6.61
N ASP A 2 -13.10 38.84 5.78
CA ASP A 2 -11.67 38.50 5.64
C ASP A 2 -10.86 38.35 6.94
N GLU A 3 -9.92 37.41 7.14
CA GLU A 3 -9.39 36.28 6.34
C GLU A 3 -8.79 35.25 7.35
N ALA A 4 -8.28 34.03 7.06
CA ALA A 4 -7.93 33.31 5.83
C ALA A 4 -8.02 31.78 6.04
N GLY A 5 -7.81 30.96 4.99
CA GLY A 5 -7.72 29.49 5.11
C GLY A 5 -7.64 28.73 3.77
N ASN A 6 -6.95 29.28 2.78
CA ASN A 6 -7.02 28.86 1.38
C ASN A 6 -6.36 27.50 1.08
N GLY A 7 -7.12 26.41 1.19
CA GLY A 7 -6.80 25.10 0.61
C GLY A 7 -7.05 25.13 -0.91
N GLY A 8 -6.00 24.90 -1.70
CA GLY A 8 -5.99 25.17 -3.14
C GLY A 8 -7.09 24.46 -3.94
N VAL A 9 -7.99 25.24 -4.55
CA VAL A 9 -9.10 24.76 -5.38
C VAL A 9 -8.57 23.94 -6.58
N GLY A 10 -8.97 22.67 -6.66
CA GLY A 10 -8.87 21.86 -7.88
C GLY A 10 -7.79 20.77 -7.92
N VAL A 11 -6.97 20.57 -6.88
CA VAL A 11 -6.04 19.42 -6.85
C VAL A 11 -6.82 18.11 -6.69
N ARG A 12 -6.55 17.12 -7.57
CA ARG A 12 -7.17 15.79 -7.52
C ARG A 12 -6.10 14.71 -7.70
N TRP A 13 -6.32 13.55 -7.09
CA TRP A 13 -5.46 12.40 -7.32
C TRP A 13 -5.83 11.67 -8.61
N PHE A 14 -4.84 11.31 -9.41
CA PHE A 14 -4.96 10.52 -10.63
C PHE A 14 -4.07 9.29 -10.57
N THR A 15 -4.40 8.28 -11.37
CA THR A 15 -3.65 7.03 -11.58
C THR A 15 -3.73 6.64 -13.06
N VAL A 16 -3.04 5.57 -13.45
CA VAL A 16 -3.04 5.06 -14.83
C VAL A 16 -3.83 3.75 -14.90
N GLY A 17 -4.71 3.65 -15.90
CA GLY A 17 -5.72 2.59 -16.04
C GLY A 17 -5.18 1.16 -16.12
N ASP A 18 -5.94 0.23 -15.52
CA ASP A 18 -5.59 -1.19 -15.43
C ASP A 18 -5.67 -1.79 -16.85
N GLY A 19 -4.51 -2.15 -17.41
CA GLY A 19 -4.37 -2.60 -18.80
C GLY A 19 -3.79 -1.55 -19.77
N ALA A 20 -3.50 -0.33 -19.31
CA ALA A 20 -2.73 0.63 -20.10
C ALA A 20 -1.38 0.03 -20.53
N ALA A 21 -0.98 0.26 -21.78
CA ALA A 21 0.26 -0.27 -22.31
C ALA A 21 1.47 0.28 -21.52
N ARG A 22 2.51 -0.54 -21.36
CA ARG A 22 3.66 -0.20 -20.51
C ARG A 22 4.30 1.17 -20.83
N GLY A 23 4.48 1.48 -22.11
CA GLY A 23 5.01 2.79 -22.53
C GLY A 23 4.13 3.98 -22.12
N ILE A 24 2.81 3.80 -22.03
CA ILE A 24 1.87 4.83 -21.58
C ILE A 24 2.04 5.12 -20.08
N VAL A 25 2.24 4.08 -19.27
CA VAL A 25 2.60 4.23 -17.85
C VAL A 25 3.90 5.02 -17.70
N GLU A 26 4.94 4.67 -18.47
CA GLU A 26 6.22 5.37 -18.42
C GLU A 26 6.09 6.84 -18.84
N VAL A 27 5.29 7.14 -19.87
CA VAL A 27 4.96 8.51 -20.30
C VAL A 27 4.17 9.27 -19.23
N ALA A 28 3.20 8.62 -18.57
CA ALA A 28 2.42 9.24 -17.49
C ALA A 28 3.31 9.62 -16.30
N ILE A 29 4.17 8.71 -15.83
CA ILE A 29 5.15 8.98 -14.76
C ILE A 29 6.07 10.15 -15.17
N ARG A 30 6.67 10.08 -16.36
CA ARG A 30 7.60 11.11 -16.85
C ARG A 30 6.95 12.49 -16.97
N SER A 31 5.78 12.57 -17.60
CA SER A 31 5.05 13.83 -17.77
C SER A 31 4.50 14.39 -16.47
N ALA A 32 4.10 13.55 -15.52
CA ALA A 32 3.68 13.98 -14.19
C ALA A 32 4.85 14.56 -13.37
N LEU A 33 6.06 13.97 -13.43
CA LEU A 33 7.26 14.57 -12.85
C LEU A 33 7.56 15.95 -13.44
N VAL A 34 7.52 16.09 -14.77
CA VAL A 34 7.73 17.38 -15.46
C VAL A 34 6.70 18.41 -15.01
N ALA A 35 5.41 18.03 -14.96
CA ALA A 35 4.33 18.93 -14.59
C ALA A 35 4.38 19.35 -13.11
N GLN A 36 4.70 18.43 -12.20
CA GLN A 36 4.80 18.69 -10.75
C GLN A 36 6.17 19.21 -10.29
N ARG A 37 7.13 19.41 -11.20
CA ARG A 37 8.56 19.69 -10.88
C ARG A 37 8.77 20.82 -9.87
N THR A 38 7.94 21.87 -9.91
CA THR A 38 8.04 23.03 -9.00
C THR A 38 7.32 22.83 -7.66
N ARG A 39 6.39 21.86 -7.57
CA ARG A 39 5.62 21.53 -6.37
C ARG A 39 6.27 20.41 -5.54
N LEU A 40 6.97 19.47 -6.17
CA LEU A 40 7.74 18.44 -5.49
C LEU A 40 9.00 19.04 -4.88
N ALA A 41 9.10 19.01 -3.56
CA ALA A 41 10.25 19.53 -2.81
C ALA A 41 11.25 18.43 -2.43
N ARG A 42 10.78 17.18 -2.38
CA ARG A 42 11.55 15.98 -2.06
C ARG A 42 10.89 14.79 -2.73
N VAL A 43 11.68 13.95 -3.38
CA VAL A 43 11.27 12.61 -3.81
C VAL A 43 12.31 11.60 -3.35
N ASP A 44 11.87 10.55 -2.70
CA ASP A 44 12.68 9.37 -2.41
C ASP A 44 12.41 8.32 -3.49
N VAL A 45 13.45 7.82 -4.16
CA VAL A 45 13.35 6.81 -5.23
C VAL A 45 14.26 5.62 -4.95
N ASP A 46 13.72 4.41 -5.04
CA ASP A 46 14.46 3.18 -4.79
C ASP A 46 15.40 2.87 -5.95
N ILE A 47 16.68 2.65 -5.65
CA ILE A 47 17.70 2.19 -6.60
C ILE A 47 17.66 0.66 -6.70
N VAL A 48 16.43 0.15 -6.81
CA VAL A 48 16.07 -1.26 -6.96
C VAL A 48 14.91 -1.34 -7.96
N SER A 49 14.96 -2.33 -8.85
CA SER A 49 13.88 -2.67 -9.77
C SER A 49 13.47 -4.12 -9.56
N ASP A 50 12.22 -4.47 -9.83
CA ASP A 50 11.72 -5.85 -9.88
C ASP A 50 11.98 -6.52 -11.25
N ARG A 51 12.63 -5.78 -12.17
CA ARG A 51 12.99 -6.15 -13.53
C ARG A 51 14.43 -5.73 -13.83
N ASP A 52 14.97 -6.19 -14.95
CA ASP A 52 16.23 -5.65 -15.45
C ASP A 52 16.07 -4.17 -15.82
N TRP A 53 16.96 -3.32 -15.31
CA TRP A 53 17.04 -1.92 -15.72
C TRP A 53 17.28 -1.85 -17.25
N PRO A 54 16.50 -1.06 -18.01
CA PRO A 54 16.79 -0.81 -19.41
C PRO A 54 18.20 -0.22 -19.61
N THR A 55 18.90 -0.60 -20.67
CA THR A 55 20.25 -0.10 -20.97
C THR A 55 20.30 1.43 -21.08
N SER A 56 19.20 2.06 -21.49
CA SER A 56 19.04 3.51 -21.56
C SER A 56 19.13 4.23 -20.20
N VAL A 57 18.90 3.54 -19.07
CA VAL A 57 18.96 4.14 -17.72
C VAL A 57 20.18 3.69 -16.89
N HIS A 58 21.02 2.78 -17.41
CA HIS A 58 22.21 2.28 -16.69
C HIS A 58 23.21 3.38 -16.27
N ALA A 59 23.25 4.50 -16.98
CA ALA A 59 24.06 5.65 -16.58
C ALA A 59 23.50 6.33 -15.31
N ALA A 60 22.18 6.51 -15.24
CA ALA A 60 21.51 7.11 -14.08
C ALA A 60 21.54 6.18 -12.85
N VAL A 61 21.41 4.85 -13.06
CA VAL A 61 21.54 3.86 -11.98
C VAL A 61 22.91 3.97 -11.31
N ARG A 62 24.00 3.92 -12.09
CA ARG A 62 25.38 4.05 -11.54
C ARG A 62 25.60 5.36 -10.79
N LEU A 63 25.13 6.49 -11.35
CA LEU A 63 25.25 7.79 -10.69
C LEU A 63 24.50 7.82 -9.35
N ALA A 64 23.34 7.17 -9.26
CA ALA A 64 22.57 7.05 -8.03
C ALA A 64 23.23 6.12 -7.00
N GLU A 65 23.76 4.97 -7.42
CA GLU A 65 24.53 4.04 -6.56
C GLU A 65 25.80 4.72 -5.99
N GLU A 66 26.50 5.51 -6.81
CA GLU A 66 27.66 6.32 -6.38
C GLU A 66 27.28 7.41 -5.38
N ARG A 67 26.09 8.02 -5.51
CA ARG A 67 25.56 9.00 -4.55
C ARG A 67 25.19 8.35 -3.20
N LEU A 68 24.47 7.23 -3.21
CA LEU A 68 24.15 6.45 -2.00
C LEU A 68 25.42 6.04 -1.24
N THR A 69 26.42 5.53 -1.96
CA THR A 69 27.71 5.10 -1.40
C THR A 69 28.46 6.27 -0.76
N ARG A 70 28.53 7.43 -1.43
CA ARG A 70 29.17 8.64 -0.91
C ARG A 70 28.49 9.16 0.36
N ASN A 71 27.16 9.13 0.42
CA ASN A 71 26.39 9.58 1.57
C ASN A 71 26.43 8.62 2.78
N ARG A 72 27.08 7.45 2.64
CA ARG A 72 27.09 6.36 3.64
C ARG A 72 25.69 5.90 4.08
N GLN A 73 24.67 6.14 3.25
CA GLN A 73 23.32 5.65 3.49
C GLN A 73 23.31 4.14 3.31
N ARG A 74 22.99 3.38 4.37
CA ARG A 74 22.65 1.95 4.28
C ARG A 74 21.20 1.76 3.87
N ASP A 75 20.78 2.53 2.88
CA ASP A 75 19.40 2.58 2.40
C ASP A 75 19.38 2.26 0.90
N ILE A 76 18.24 1.76 0.42
CA ILE A 76 18.05 1.48 -1.01
C ILE A 76 17.48 2.69 -1.75
N SER A 77 16.95 3.67 -1.03
CA SER A 77 16.31 4.85 -1.59
C SER A 77 17.24 6.05 -1.61
N LEU A 78 17.37 6.69 -2.78
CA LEU A 78 18.05 7.97 -2.92
C LEU A 78 17.04 9.11 -2.78
N THR A 79 17.31 10.02 -1.85
CA THR A 79 16.57 11.28 -1.73
C THR A 79 17.05 12.27 -2.78
N LEU A 80 16.13 12.86 -3.53
CA LEU A 80 16.37 13.82 -4.60
C LEU A 80 15.47 15.06 -4.43
N ASP A 81 15.97 16.22 -4.85
CA ASP A 81 15.18 17.45 -4.99
C ASP A 81 14.87 17.71 -6.48
N PRO A 82 13.64 17.46 -6.97
CA PRO A 82 13.30 17.60 -8.40
C PRO A 82 13.46 19.01 -8.96
N ARG A 83 13.67 20.02 -8.13
CA ARG A 83 13.91 21.41 -8.55
C ARG A 83 15.34 21.64 -9.02
N LEU A 84 16.28 20.74 -8.71
CA LEU A 84 17.64 20.73 -9.23
C LEU A 84 17.70 19.88 -10.52
N ASP A 85 18.48 20.29 -11.51
CA ASP A 85 18.50 19.59 -12.81
C ASP A 85 19.10 18.18 -12.73
N GLU A 86 20.25 18.00 -12.08
CA GLU A 86 20.90 16.68 -11.97
C GLU A 86 20.04 15.66 -11.19
N ASP A 87 19.37 16.12 -10.12
CA ASP A 87 18.45 15.30 -9.32
C ASP A 87 17.18 14.97 -10.11
N PHE A 88 16.66 15.93 -10.89
CA PHE A 88 15.53 15.70 -11.77
C PHE A 88 15.84 14.69 -12.87
N ASP A 89 17.02 14.77 -13.50
CA ASP A 89 17.42 13.86 -14.56
C ASP A 89 17.57 12.42 -14.05
N ILE A 90 18.16 12.23 -12.86
CA ILE A 90 18.22 10.92 -12.18
C ILE A 90 16.80 10.41 -11.89
N LEU A 91 15.96 11.23 -11.26
CA LEU A 91 14.60 10.83 -10.88
C LEU A 91 13.76 10.49 -12.10
N HIS A 92 13.77 11.35 -13.11
CA HIS A 92 13.05 11.18 -14.36
C HIS A 92 13.52 9.92 -15.08
N ALA A 93 14.83 9.63 -15.12
CA ALA A 93 15.34 8.38 -15.69
C ALA A 93 14.81 7.14 -14.95
N LEU A 94 14.90 7.13 -13.61
CA LEU A 94 14.72 5.92 -12.78
C LEU A 94 13.30 5.65 -12.31
N ALA A 95 12.51 6.67 -11.96
CA ALA A 95 11.18 6.51 -11.34
C ALA A 95 10.22 5.56 -12.11
N PRO A 96 10.18 5.52 -13.46
CA PRO A 96 9.33 4.57 -14.15
C PRO A 96 9.70 3.10 -13.93
N PHE A 97 10.97 2.81 -13.64
CA PHE A 97 11.53 1.46 -13.55
C PHE A 97 11.86 1.02 -12.12
N SER A 98 11.72 1.92 -11.14
CA SER A 98 11.95 1.64 -9.72
C SER A 98 10.79 0.87 -9.09
N ILE A 99 11.09 0.04 -8.09
CA ILE A 99 10.05 -0.58 -7.25
C ILE A 99 9.31 0.43 -6.36
N GLY A 100 9.89 1.61 -6.13
CA GLY A 100 9.36 2.59 -5.18
C GLY A 100 9.78 4.01 -5.50
N SER A 101 8.82 4.93 -5.57
CA SER A 101 9.10 6.37 -5.69
C SER A 101 7.98 7.16 -5.02
N THR A 102 8.33 7.96 -4.00
CA THR A 102 7.35 8.66 -3.17
C THR A 102 7.79 10.09 -2.93
N GLY A 103 6.86 11.05 -3.02
CA GLY A 103 7.21 12.47 -3.10
C GLY A 103 6.27 13.41 -2.35
N THR A 104 6.86 14.46 -1.79
CA THR A 104 6.15 15.44 -0.95
C THR A 104 6.33 16.88 -1.43
N SER A 105 5.35 17.71 -1.10
CA SER A 105 5.39 19.16 -1.31
C SER A 105 6.30 19.87 -0.30
N SER A 106 6.61 21.15 -0.53
CA SER A 106 7.32 22.00 0.45
C SER A 106 6.62 22.10 1.82
N ARG A 107 5.34 21.70 1.92
CA ARG A 107 4.56 21.65 3.17
C ARG A 107 4.55 20.24 3.81
N GLY A 108 5.23 19.27 3.22
CA GLY A 108 5.24 17.87 3.65
C GLY A 108 4.02 17.07 3.19
N GLU A 109 3.14 17.63 2.36
CA GLU A 109 1.97 16.93 1.82
C GLU A 109 2.43 15.87 0.82
N HIS A 110 1.95 14.62 0.93
CA HIS A 110 2.21 13.59 -0.07
C HIS A 110 1.47 13.91 -1.38
N ILE A 111 2.17 13.92 -2.51
CA ILE A 111 1.60 14.33 -3.82
C ILE A 111 2.06 13.45 -5.00
N TRP A 112 2.93 12.47 -4.76
CA TRP A 112 3.54 11.62 -5.78
C TRP A 112 3.78 10.20 -5.26
N ASP A 113 3.33 9.21 -6.01
CA ASP A 113 3.48 7.77 -5.78
C ASP A 113 3.73 7.11 -7.15
N ALA A 114 4.87 6.43 -7.32
CA ALA A 114 5.16 5.62 -8.50
C ALA A 114 5.90 4.35 -8.06
N ASN A 115 5.12 3.34 -7.69
CA ASN A 115 5.55 2.11 -7.03
C ASN A 115 5.28 0.88 -7.93
N ASP A 116 5.89 -0.26 -7.55
CA ASP A 116 5.83 -1.55 -8.27
C ASP A 116 6.12 -1.42 -9.77
N THR A 117 7.23 -0.74 -10.10
CA THR A 117 7.67 -0.51 -11.48
C THR A 117 6.52 -0.01 -12.35
N GLY A 118 5.73 0.93 -11.82
CA GLY A 118 4.62 1.61 -12.51
C GLY A 118 3.27 0.90 -12.56
N THR A 119 3.05 -0.25 -11.92
CA THR A 119 1.69 -0.84 -11.84
C THR A 119 0.82 -0.15 -10.77
N SER A 120 1.46 0.56 -9.82
CA SER A 120 0.81 1.35 -8.77
C SER A 120 1.36 2.77 -8.84
N VAL A 121 0.72 3.62 -9.64
CA VAL A 121 1.07 5.05 -9.74
C VAL A 121 -0.07 5.91 -9.25
N ALA A 122 0.21 6.97 -8.50
CA ALA A 122 -0.77 7.97 -8.12
C ALA A 122 -0.14 9.37 -8.01
N PHE A 123 -0.79 10.39 -8.58
CA PHE A 123 -0.28 11.77 -8.64
C PHE A 123 -1.35 12.77 -8.21
N ALA A 124 -1.03 13.71 -7.31
CA ALA A 124 -1.93 14.79 -6.89
C ALA A 124 -1.79 16.02 -7.82
N LEU A 125 -2.50 15.98 -8.95
CA LEU A 125 -2.38 16.93 -10.04
C LEU A 125 -3.32 18.13 -9.88
N THR A 126 -2.86 19.33 -10.24
CA THR A 126 -3.76 20.46 -10.57
C THR A 126 -4.42 20.23 -11.93
N PRO A 127 -5.49 20.97 -12.30
CA PRO A 127 -6.11 20.85 -13.63
C PRO A 127 -5.14 21.11 -14.80
N THR A 128 -4.18 22.02 -14.61
CA THR A 128 -3.13 22.31 -15.60
C THR A 128 -2.14 21.15 -15.75
N GLU A 129 -1.72 20.55 -14.64
CA GLU A 129 -0.83 19.38 -14.65
C GLU A 129 -1.54 18.15 -15.24
N GLU A 130 -2.81 17.92 -14.87
CA GLU A 130 -3.66 16.88 -15.45
C GLU A 130 -3.73 17.02 -16.97
N HIS A 131 -3.99 18.23 -17.48
CA HIS A 131 -4.05 18.49 -18.91
C HIS A 131 -2.72 18.21 -19.62
N ALA A 132 -1.59 18.55 -18.99
CA ALA A 132 -0.26 18.26 -19.53
C ALA A 132 0.01 16.74 -19.61
N VAL A 133 -0.33 15.98 -18.56
CA VAL A 133 -0.15 14.52 -18.52
C VAL A 133 -1.06 13.82 -19.54
N ARG A 134 -2.34 14.20 -19.63
CA ARG A 134 -3.28 13.67 -20.66
C ARG A 134 -2.79 13.95 -22.08
N SER A 135 -2.25 15.14 -22.32
CA SER A 135 -1.70 15.52 -23.62
C SER A 135 -0.46 14.69 -23.98
N ALA A 136 0.44 14.44 -23.03
CA ALA A 136 1.61 13.59 -23.23
C ALA A 136 1.23 12.13 -23.53
N ILE A 137 0.27 11.56 -22.79
CA ILE A 137 -0.29 10.22 -23.04
C ILE A 137 -0.87 10.12 -24.46
N THR A 138 -1.66 11.11 -24.87
CA THR A 138 -2.28 11.15 -26.21
C THR A 138 -1.22 11.26 -27.31
N ALA A 139 -0.20 12.10 -27.11
CA ALA A 139 0.93 12.24 -28.05
C ALA A 139 1.78 10.97 -28.18
N ALA A 140 1.80 10.12 -27.15
CA ALA A 140 2.44 8.80 -27.16
C ALA A 140 1.56 7.69 -27.77
N GLY A 141 0.36 8.01 -28.27
CA GLY A 141 -0.58 7.05 -28.86
C GLY A 141 -1.44 6.29 -27.84
N GLY A 142 -1.44 6.71 -26.57
CA GLY A 142 -2.40 6.25 -25.56
C GLY A 142 -3.72 7.01 -25.64
N VAL A 143 -4.67 6.66 -24.78
CA VAL A 143 -5.96 7.36 -24.69
C VAL A 143 -5.90 8.35 -23.52
N ALA A 144 -6.39 9.58 -23.70
CA ALA A 144 -6.37 10.58 -22.63
C ALA A 144 -7.05 10.08 -21.32
N SER A 145 -8.04 9.19 -21.42
CA SER A 145 -8.74 8.54 -20.29
C SER A 145 -7.91 7.49 -19.55
N ASP A 146 -6.77 7.06 -20.09
CA ASP A 146 -5.84 6.17 -19.39
C ASP A 146 -5.32 6.84 -18.10
N LEU A 147 -5.22 8.18 -18.08
CA LEU A 147 -5.13 8.92 -16.82
C LEU A 147 -6.53 9.05 -16.21
N THR A 148 -6.78 8.37 -15.11
CA THR A 148 -8.10 8.32 -14.47
C THR A 148 -8.04 8.84 -13.04
N LEU A 149 -9.13 9.41 -12.53
CA LEU A 149 -9.19 9.92 -11.16
C LEU A 149 -9.02 8.77 -10.18
N LEU A 150 -8.10 8.87 -9.22
CA LEU A 150 -7.87 7.83 -8.20
C LEU A 150 -9.13 7.56 -7.36
N ALA A 151 -9.96 8.58 -7.15
CA ALA A 151 -11.26 8.44 -6.49
C ALA A 151 -12.31 7.70 -7.34
N GLU A 152 -12.20 7.77 -8.68
CA GLU A 152 -13.02 7.02 -9.64
C GLU A 152 -12.36 5.69 -10.03
N TYR A 153 -11.13 5.44 -9.56
CA TYR A 153 -10.40 4.20 -9.73
C TYR A 153 -10.95 3.14 -8.78
N HIS A 154 -12.15 2.72 -9.15
CA HIS A 154 -13.08 2.12 -8.23
C HIS A 154 -12.54 0.78 -7.77
N LEU A 155 -12.25 0.67 -6.48
CA LEU A 155 -11.89 -0.60 -5.86
C LEU A 155 -12.92 -1.70 -6.21
N SER A 156 -14.19 -1.35 -6.48
CA SER A 156 -15.28 -2.25 -6.90
C SER A 156 -15.07 -2.94 -8.26
N GLN A 157 -14.19 -2.44 -9.12
CA GLN A 157 -13.89 -3.04 -10.42
C GLN A 157 -12.73 -4.04 -10.38
N ARG A 158 -11.98 -4.09 -9.28
CA ARG A 158 -10.85 -5.02 -9.12
C ARG A 158 -11.31 -6.37 -8.60
N ASP A 159 -10.88 -7.45 -9.24
CA ASP A 159 -11.17 -8.81 -8.76
C ASP A 159 -10.25 -9.22 -7.59
N LEU A 160 -10.70 -10.19 -6.79
CA LEU A 160 -9.86 -10.88 -5.83
C LEU A 160 -8.74 -11.64 -6.57
N SER A 161 -7.49 -11.49 -6.13
CA SER A 161 -6.32 -12.05 -6.82
C SER A 161 -6.11 -13.55 -6.59
N TYR A 162 -7.08 -14.22 -5.95
CA TYR A 162 -7.04 -15.62 -5.51
C TYR A 162 -8.44 -16.26 -5.53
N SER A 163 -8.48 -17.60 -5.55
CA SER A 163 -9.70 -18.38 -5.72
C SER A 163 -10.27 -19.03 -4.45
N VAL A 164 -9.49 -19.14 -3.37
CA VAL A 164 -9.89 -19.80 -2.11
C VAL A 164 -10.44 -18.80 -1.08
N VAL A 165 -11.43 -18.00 -1.51
CA VAL A 165 -12.05 -16.94 -0.70
C VAL A 165 -12.74 -17.55 0.53
N GLY A 166 -12.51 -16.95 1.70
CA GLY A 166 -12.94 -17.48 2.99
C GLY A 166 -11.97 -18.51 3.60
N GLY A 167 -10.81 -18.75 2.97
CA GLY A 167 -9.82 -19.72 3.44
C GLY A 167 -9.21 -19.42 4.82
N THR A 168 -9.42 -18.23 5.39
CA THR A 168 -9.03 -17.86 6.77
C THR A 168 -10.22 -17.59 7.70
N ALA A 169 -11.44 -17.96 7.28
CA ALA A 169 -12.73 -17.66 7.92
C ALA A 169 -12.68 -17.49 9.47
N PRO A 170 -13.04 -16.30 10.00
CA PRO A 170 -12.97 -16.02 11.44
C PRO A 170 -13.81 -16.95 12.32
N GLY A 171 -14.84 -17.60 11.77
CA GLY A 171 -15.71 -18.54 12.49
C GLY A 171 -15.15 -19.95 12.70
N ALA A 172 -14.17 -20.39 11.90
CA ALA A 172 -13.64 -21.75 11.99
C ALA A 172 -12.78 -21.92 13.25
N GLU A 173 -13.24 -22.66 14.27
CA GLU A 173 -12.46 -22.89 15.51
C GLU A 173 -11.11 -23.53 15.22
N ARG A 174 -11.12 -24.73 14.65
CA ARG A 174 -9.93 -25.37 14.09
C ARG A 174 -9.73 -24.90 12.65
N TRP A 175 -8.49 -24.61 12.28
CA TRP A 175 -8.16 -24.22 10.91
C TRP A 175 -7.64 -25.40 10.11
N GLN A 176 -8.12 -25.51 8.87
CA GLN A 176 -7.60 -26.43 7.87
C GLN A 176 -7.27 -25.59 6.62
N PRO A 177 -6.01 -25.16 6.45
CA PRO A 177 -5.63 -24.32 5.32
C PRO A 177 -5.72 -25.11 4.00
N PRO A 178 -6.18 -24.50 2.89
CA PRO A 178 -6.18 -25.14 1.58
C PRO A 178 -4.77 -25.50 1.09
N ASP A 179 -4.65 -26.63 0.40
CA ASP A 179 -3.38 -27.11 -0.17
C ASP A 179 -2.77 -26.13 -1.19
N GLY A 180 -1.44 -26.13 -1.28
CA GLY A 180 -0.69 -25.27 -2.21
C GLY A 180 -0.53 -23.81 -1.76
N TRP A 181 -1.00 -23.45 -0.56
CA TRP A 181 -0.85 -22.12 0.02
C TRP A 181 0.24 -22.08 1.10
N ARG A 182 0.95 -20.95 1.21
CA ARG A 182 1.78 -20.67 2.39
C ARG A 182 0.86 -20.24 3.54
N ALA A 183 0.38 -21.23 4.27
CA ALA A 183 -0.41 -21.06 5.47
C ALA A 183 0.43 -20.61 6.66
N TYR A 184 -0.18 -19.83 7.55
CA TYR A 184 0.34 -19.49 8.85
C TYR A 184 -0.81 -19.24 9.82
N GLU A 185 -0.73 -19.86 11.00
CA GLU A 185 -1.57 -19.53 12.14
C GLU A 185 -0.66 -19.21 13.33
N ARG A 186 -1.04 -18.22 14.13
CA ARG A 186 -0.45 -18.01 15.45
C ARG A 186 -1.42 -17.34 16.40
N THR A 187 -1.62 -17.99 17.54
CA THR A 187 -2.35 -17.44 18.68
C THR A 187 -1.40 -16.84 19.72
N VAL A 188 -1.82 -15.76 20.36
CA VAL A 188 -1.21 -15.20 21.57
C VAL A 188 -2.30 -14.84 22.56
N ARG A 189 -2.11 -15.19 23.84
CA ARG A 189 -2.90 -14.58 24.92
C ARG A 189 -2.55 -13.10 25.02
N LEU A 190 -3.58 -12.28 25.15
CA LEU A 190 -3.50 -10.84 25.41
C LEU A 190 -3.63 -10.56 26.92
N GLY A 191 -4.56 -11.25 27.58
CA GLY A 191 -4.88 -11.07 28.99
C GLY A 191 -6.18 -11.81 29.34
N SER A 192 -7.03 -11.22 30.17
CA SER A 192 -8.36 -11.71 30.51
C SER A 192 -9.34 -10.57 30.84
N GLY A 193 -10.64 -10.85 30.82
CA GLY A 193 -11.70 -9.94 31.27
C GLY A 193 -12.44 -9.18 30.16
N THR A 194 -13.56 -8.55 30.54
CA THR A 194 -14.54 -7.95 29.62
C THR A 194 -14.04 -6.68 28.92
N ASP A 195 -13.27 -5.82 29.59
CA ASP A 195 -12.81 -4.57 28.99
C ASP A 195 -11.78 -4.82 27.88
N LEU A 196 -10.80 -5.70 28.15
CA LEU A 196 -9.85 -6.18 27.15
C LEU A 196 -10.56 -6.91 26.00
N TRP A 197 -11.58 -7.71 26.30
CA TRP A 197 -12.41 -8.37 25.29
C TRP A 197 -13.08 -7.36 24.35
N ASN A 198 -13.70 -6.32 24.90
CA ASN A 198 -14.36 -5.26 24.15
C ASN A 198 -13.35 -4.48 23.29
N ALA A 199 -12.24 -4.02 23.89
CA ALA A 199 -11.20 -3.27 23.19
C ALA A 199 -10.55 -4.06 22.04
N ALA A 200 -10.19 -5.32 22.30
CA ALA A 200 -9.58 -6.19 21.29
C ALA A 200 -10.57 -6.54 20.16
N SER A 201 -11.83 -6.84 20.49
CA SER A 201 -12.87 -7.18 19.50
C SER A 201 -13.20 -6.00 18.59
N THR A 202 -13.40 -4.80 19.16
CA THR A 202 -13.59 -3.57 18.39
C THR A 202 -12.42 -3.35 17.45
N ALA A 203 -11.18 -3.39 17.94
CA ALA A 203 -10.01 -3.13 17.12
C ALA A 203 -9.69 -4.22 16.07
N ALA A 204 -10.22 -5.43 16.22
CA ALA A 204 -10.19 -6.43 15.16
C ALA A 204 -11.19 -6.11 14.04
N LEU A 205 -12.37 -5.60 14.40
CA LEU A 205 -13.46 -5.27 13.47
C LEU A 205 -13.34 -3.89 12.82
N SER A 206 -12.56 -2.97 13.37
CA SER A 206 -12.39 -1.58 12.88
C SER A 206 -11.02 -1.30 12.24
N TRP A 207 -10.33 -2.32 11.74
CA TRP A 207 -8.94 -2.26 11.24
C TRP A 207 -7.87 -1.83 12.28
N GLY A 208 -8.24 -1.60 13.54
CA GLY A 208 -7.35 -1.14 14.62
C GLY A 208 -6.07 -1.96 14.86
N ILE A 209 -6.03 -3.24 14.48
CA ILE A 209 -4.81 -4.07 14.53
C ILE A 209 -3.83 -3.72 13.39
N LYS A 210 -4.34 -3.44 12.18
CA LYS A 210 -3.52 -2.96 11.05
C LYS A 210 -2.99 -1.56 11.33
N THR A 211 -3.86 -0.63 11.73
CA THR A 211 -3.47 0.79 11.90
C THR A 211 -2.41 0.97 12.98
N ARG A 212 -2.61 0.37 14.18
CA ARG A 212 -1.58 0.36 15.25
C ARG A 212 -0.29 -0.38 14.88
N SER A 213 -0.27 -1.11 13.77
CA SER A 213 0.93 -1.75 13.23
C SER A 213 1.61 -0.92 12.13
N GLY A 214 1.20 0.33 11.93
CA GLY A 214 1.84 1.28 11.02
C GLY A 214 1.30 1.26 9.59
N PHE A 215 0.02 0.94 9.42
CA PHE A 215 -0.71 1.09 8.16
C PHE A 215 -1.69 2.27 8.25
N THR A 216 -1.92 2.98 7.15
CA THR A 216 -3.13 3.82 6.99
C THR A 216 -4.18 3.02 6.23
N VAL A 217 -5.47 3.25 6.52
CA VAL A 217 -6.60 2.66 5.80
C VAL A 217 -7.35 3.78 5.09
N ASP A 218 -7.57 3.62 3.79
CA ASP A 218 -8.14 4.63 2.90
C ASP A 218 -9.28 4.00 2.06
N PRO A 219 -10.54 4.45 2.15
CA PRO A 219 -11.01 5.54 2.99
C PRO A 219 -10.93 5.21 4.48
N THR A 220 -10.71 6.24 5.31
CA THR A 220 -10.70 6.11 6.78
C THR A 220 -12.06 5.59 7.25
N LEU A 221 -12.06 4.52 8.06
CA LEU A 221 -13.27 4.05 8.72
C LEU A 221 -13.65 5.01 9.84
N GLU A 222 -14.90 5.48 9.85
CA GLU A 222 -15.44 6.40 10.86
C GLU A 222 -15.30 5.82 12.28
N GLU A 223 -15.11 6.69 13.28
CA GLU A 223 -14.96 6.26 14.67
C GLU A 223 -16.22 5.53 15.16
N GLY A 224 -16.04 4.44 15.91
CA GLY A 224 -17.12 3.58 16.37
C GLY A 224 -17.73 2.66 15.31
N ARG A 225 -17.40 2.81 14.01
CA ARG A 225 -17.82 1.84 13.00
C ARG A 225 -16.96 0.57 13.01
N VAL A 226 -17.61 -0.52 12.59
CA VAL A 226 -16.96 -1.74 12.14
C VAL A 226 -16.98 -1.80 10.61
N ALA A 227 -15.95 -2.41 10.02
CA ALA A 227 -15.95 -2.73 8.61
C ALA A 227 -16.93 -3.88 8.33
N ARG A 228 -17.43 -3.98 7.10
CA ARG A 228 -18.42 -4.96 6.66
C ARG A 228 -17.89 -5.79 5.48
N GLN A 229 -18.38 -7.01 5.36
CA GLN A 229 -18.08 -7.85 4.19
C GLN A 229 -18.46 -7.13 2.88
N GLY A 230 -17.57 -7.19 1.90
CA GLY A 230 -17.67 -6.48 0.62
C GLY A 230 -17.16 -5.03 0.63
N GLU A 231 -16.90 -4.42 1.80
CA GLU A 231 -16.23 -3.11 1.85
C GLU A 231 -14.76 -3.26 1.41
N ARG A 232 -14.31 -2.37 0.52
CA ARG A 232 -12.97 -2.39 -0.08
C ARG A 232 -12.16 -1.17 0.36
N TYR A 233 -10.86 -1.36 0.54
CA TYR A 233 -9.94 -0.35 1.06
C TYR A 233 -8.58 -0.42 0.36
N TRP A 234 -7.83 0.67 0.45
CA TRP A 234 -6.38 0.70 0.31
C TRP A 234 -5.75 0.61 1.70
N LEU A 235 -4.79 -0.30 1.87
CA LEU A 235 -3.89 -0.30 3.03
C LEU A 235 -2.57 0.33 2.60
N LEU A 236 -2.15 1.40 3.27
CA LEU A 236 -0.89 2.09 2.99
C LEU A 236 0.16 1.60 3.97
N ALA A 237 1.07 0.74 3.53
CA ALA A 237 2.18 0.25 4.33
C ALA A 237 3.38 1.20 4.22
N ARG A 238 4.08 1.47 5.33
CA ARG A 238 5.40 2.12 5.32
C ARG A 238 6.49 1.18 5.82
N ILE A 239 7.48 0.90 4.96
CA ILE A 239 8.60 -0.02 5.17
C ILE A 239 9.89 0.79 5.04
N GLY A 240 10.30 1.46 6.14
CA GLY A 240 11.43 2.39 6.10
C GLY A 240 11.09 3.64 5.26
N PRO A 241 11.82 3.91 4.15
CA PRO A 241 11.46 4.95 3.19
C PRO A 241 10.33 4.54 2.22
N ILE A 242 10.16 3.24 1.95
CA ILE A 242 9.21 2.74 0.96
C ILE A 242 7.77 2.90 1.47
N HIS A 243 6.88 3.41 0.63
CA HIS A 243 5.43 3.37 0.85
C HIS A 243 4.79 2.42 -0.18
N VAL A 244 3.78 1.64 0.22
CA VAL A 244 3.10 0.67 -0.66
C VAL A 244 1.59 0.81 -0.48
N ARG A 245 0.84 0.98 -1.57
CA ARG A 245 -0.63 0.96 -1.58
C ARG A 245 -1.13 -0.45 -1.92
N GLU A 246 -1.79 -1.11 -0.96
CA GLU A 246 -2.28 -2.49 -1.09
C GLU A 246 -3.82 -2.50 -1.20
N PRO A 247 -4.41 -2.85 -2.36
CA PRO A 247 -5.87 -2.92 -2.53
C PRO A 247 -6.45 -4.20 -1.92
N VAL A 248 -7.47 -4.07 -1.08
CA VAL A 248 -8.08 -5.17 -0.30
C VAL A 248 -9.59 -5.11 -0.27
N GLU A 249 -10.23 -6.26 -0.04
CA GLU A 249 -11.65 -6.40 0.28
C GLU A 249 -11.82 -7.11 1.62
N VAL A 250 -12.77 -6.67 2.45
CA VAL A 250 -13.20 -7.43 3.62
C VAL A 250 -14.04 -8.62 3.16
N VAL A 251 -13.49 -9.83 3.23
CA VAL A 251 -14.15 -11.05 2.71
C VAL A 251 -14.99 -11.78 3.77
N ALA A 252 -14.74 -11.53 5.06
CA ALA A 252 -15.61 -12.00 6.14
C ALA A 252 -15.45 -11.16 7.41
N THR A 253 -16.55 -10.99 8.15
CA THR A 253 -16.54 -10.46 9.52
C THR A 253 -17.36 -11.36 10.44
N LEU A 254 -16.98 -11.42 11.72
CA LEU A 254 -17.68 -12.18 12.75
C LEU A 254 -17.76 -11.34 14.02
N ALA A 255 -18.94 -11.29 14.63
CA ALA A 255 -19.13 -10.75 15.97
C ALA A 255 -20.08 -11.68 16.75
N THR A 256 -19.57 -12.31 17.80
CA THR A 256 -20.32 -13.15 18.74
C THR A 256 -19.86 -12.84 20.16
N ARG A 257 -20.56 -13.37 21.18
CA ARG A 257 -20.20 -13.15 22.60
C ARG A 257 -18.79 -13.59 22.99
N ARG A 258 -18.20 -14.53 22.25
CA ARG A 258 -16.91 -15.18 22.60
C ARG A 258 -15.88 -15.15 21.48
N ARG A 259 -16.26 -14.66 20.30
CA ARG A 259 -15.40 -14.60 19.12
C ARG A 259 -15.77 -13.44 18.21
N ALA A 260 -14.78 -12.62 17.89
CA ALA A 260 -14.87 -11.51 16.97
C ALA A 260 -13.72 -11.59 15.96
N GLY A 261 -13.89 -11.06 14.75
CA GLY A 261 -12.78 -11.00 13.80
C GLY A 261 -13.14 -10.50 12.43
N LEU A 262 -12.11 -10.12 11.69
CA LEU A 262 -12.15 -9.61 10.33
C LEU A 262 -11.14 -10.39 9.50
N ALA A 263 -11.58 -10.88 8.34
CA ALA A 263 -10.74 -11.43 7.29
C ALA A 263 -10.82 -10.52 6.06
N TYR A 264 -9.66 -10.23 5.47
CA TYR A 264 -9.58 -9.47 4.24
C TYR A 264 -8.80 -10.26 3.16
N GLY A 265 -9.27 -10.15 1.92
CA GLY A 265 -8.67 -10.72 0.74
C GLY A 265 -7.92 -9.67 -0.07
N THR A 266 -6.85 -10.09 -0.74
CA THR A 266 -6.06 -9.23 -1.62
C THR A 266 -6.72 -9.08 -2.99
N LEU A 267 -6.87 -7.85 -3.49
CA LEU A 267 -7.38 -7.56 -4.83
C LEU A 267 -6.25 -7.54 -5.88
N ALA A 268 -6.60 -7.43 -7.16
CA ALA A 268 -5.67 -7.15 -8.24
C ALA A 268 -4.84 -5.88 -7.94
N GLY A 269 -3.53 -5.94 -8.20
CA GLY A 269 -2.56 -4.88 -7.86
C GLY A 269 -1.95 -4.99 -6.45
N HIS A 270 -2.33 -5.96 -5.61
CA HIS A 270 -1.66 -6.20 -4.32
C HIS A 270 -0.34 -6.98 -4.50
N PRO A 271 0.74 -6.66 -3.74
CA PRO A 271 2.01 -7.40 -3.74
C PRO A 271 1.94 -8.90 -3.41
N VAL A 272 0.80 -9.36 -2.90
CA VAL A 272 0.58 -10.70 -2.38
C VAL A 272 -0.77 -11.16 -2.91
N SER A 273 -0.86 -12.45 -3.23
CA SER A 273 -2.14 -13.12 -3.48
C SER A 273 -2.50 -13.90 -2.22
N GLY A 274 -3.72 -13.72 -1.71
CA GLY A 274 -4.24 -14.48 -0.57
C GLY A 274 -5.17 -13.71 0.37
N GLU A 275 -5.18 -14.13 1.64
CA GLU A 275 -6.14 -13.69 2.65
C GLU A 275 -5.46 -13.61 4.03
N GLU A 276 -5.81 -12.62 4.85
CA GLU A 276 -5.35 -12.49 6.23
C GLU A 276 -6.52 -12.16 7.18
N ALA A 277 -6.58 -12.86 8.31
CA ALA A 277 -7.63 -12.70 9.32
C ALA A 277 -7.06 -12.43 10.72
N PHE A 278 -7.66 -11.44 11.38
CA PHE A 278 -7.46 -11.13 12.79
C PHE A 278 -8.66 -11.62 13.57
N ILE A 279 -8.44 -12.55 14.49
CA ILE A 279 -9.50 -13.24 15.23
C ILE A 279 -9.23 -13.08 16.72
N VAL A 280 -10.16 -12.48 17.45
CA VAL A 280 -10.14 -12.39 18.91
C VAL A 280 -11.13 -13.39 19.48
N SER A 281 -10.70 -14.17 20.47
CA SER A 281 -11.54 -15.19 21.14
C SER A 281 -11.38 -15.14 22.66
N ARG A 282 -12.47 -15.46 23.38
CA ARG A 282 -12.51 -15.55 24.85
C ARG A 282 -12.97 -16.94 25.31
N ASP A 283 -12.09 -17.62 26.05
CA ASP A 283 -12.32 -18.96 26.61
C ASP A 283 -13.16 -18.90 27.91
N ASP A 284 -13.37 -20.05 28.56
CA ASP A 284 -14.20 -20.17 29.78
C ASP A 284 -13.54 -19.56 31.02
N ASP A 285 -12.21 -19.46 31.01
CA ASP A 285 -11.40 -18.81 32.05
C ASP A 285 -11.21 -17.31 31.76
N GLU A 286 -12.11 -16.71 30.97
CA GLU A 286 -12.14 -15.29 30.60
C GLU A 286 -10.91 -14.78 29.82
N ASN A 287 -10.03 -15.66 29.32
CA ASN A 287 -8.79 -15.25 28.66
C ASN A 287 -9.05 -14.76 27.24
N VAL A 288 -8.58 -13.55 26.97
CA VAL A 288 -8.66 -12.95 25.63
C VAL A 288 -7.42 -13.35 24.84
N ASN A 289 -7.64 -13.99 23.69
CA ASN A 289 -6.61 -14.48 22.80
C ASN A 289 -6.76 -13.85 21.42
N LEU A 290 -5.64 -13.46 20.80
CA LEU A 290 -5.56 -13.01 19.40
C LEU A 290 -4.94 -14.12 18.55
N THR A 291 -5.68 -14.59 17.56
CA THR A 291 -5.20 -15.51 16.52
C THR A 291 -5.08 -14.76 15.20
N LEU A 292 -3.90 -14.84 14.60
CA LEU A 292 -3.62 -14.35 13.25
C LEU A 292 -3.56 -15.55 12.30
N ARG A 293 -4.39 -15.55 11.27
CA ARG A 293 -4.32 -16.51 10.15
C ARG A 293 -3.94 -15.78 8.87
N SER A 294 -3.09 -16.38 8.04
CA SER A 294 -2.99 -15.96 6.65
C SER A 294 -2.67 -17.09 5.69
N LEU A 295 -3.33 -17.05 4.53
CA LEU A 295 -2.97 -17.78 3.34
C LEU A 295 -2.23 -16.82 2.42
N THR A 296 -1.02 -17.19 2.00
CA THR A 296 -0.24 -16.33 1.10
C THR A 296 0.37 -17.12 -0.05
N ARG A 297 0.42 -16.48 -1.21
CA ARG A 297 1.19 -16.87 -2.38
C ARG A 297 1.76 -15.58 -2.99
N ALA A 298 2.83 -15.69 -3.77
CA ALA A 298 3.25 -14.56 -4.60
C ALA A 298 2.08 -14.10 -5.48
N GLY A 299 2.00 -12.78 -5.71
CA GLY A 299 1.12 -12.23 -6.74
C GLY A 299 1.42 -12.82 -8.12
N ARG A 300 0.46 -12.75 -9.04
CA ARG A 300 0.75 -12.99 -10.46
C ARG A 300 1.66 -11.87 -10.98
N GLY A 301 2.53 -12.17 -11.93
CA GLY A 301 3.52 -11.21 -12.45
C GLY A 301 4.84 -11.21 -11.67
N SER A 302 5.52 -10.06 -11.68
CA SER A 302 6.89 -9.87 -11.19
C SER A 302 7.04 -9.91 -9.66
N TRP A 303 5.95 -9.74 -8.91
CA TRP A 303 5.88 -9.96 -7.45
C TRP A 303 6.44 -11.32 -6.97
N ARG A 304 6.54 -12.33 -7.85
CA ARG A 304 7.25 -13.58 -7.56
C ARG A 304 8.73 -13.38 -7.18
N ALA A 305 9.40 -12.37 -7.73
CA ALA A 305 10.80 -12.05 -7.44
C ALA A 305 10.95 -11.32 -6.10
N LEU A 306 10.06 -10.37 -5.79
CA LEU A 306 10.09 -9.62 -4.52
C LEU A 306 9.50 -10.40 -3.33
N PHE A 307 8.81 -11.52 -3.58
CA PHE A 307 8.16 -12.34 -2.54
C PHE A 307 9.05 -12.71 -1.33
N PRO A 308 10.34 -13.05 -1.46
CA PRO A 308 11.22 -13.30 -0.30
C PRO A 308 11.38 -12.07 0.61
N VAL A 309 11.48 -10.87 0.04
CA VAL A 309 11.58 -9.60 0.79
C VAL A 309 10.24 -9.29 1.46
N ILE A 310 9.14 -9.44 0.74
CA ILE A 310 7.78 -9.30 1.28
C ILE A 310 7.55 -10.25 2.46
N LEU A 311 8.07 -11.48 2.41
CA LEU A 311 7.99 -12.45 3.50
C LEU A 311 8.80 -12.04 4.75
N ILE A 312 9.92 -11.34 4.59
CA ILE A 312 10.68 -10.75 5.71
C ILE A 312 9.86 -9.63 6.35
N THR A 313 9.30 -8.74 5.55
CA THR A 313 8.42 -7.65 6.01
C THR A 313 7.18 -8.19 6.70
N GLN A 314 6.53 -9.23 6.16
CA GLN A 314 5.45 -9.94 6.83
C GLN A 314 5.87 -10.51 8.18
N ARG A 315 7.10 -11.03 8.35
CA ARG A 315 7.59 -11.52 9.65
C ARG A 315 7.75 -10.39 10.67
N ILE A 316 8.06 -9.17 10.22
CA ILE A 316 8.11 -7.95 11.05
C ILE A 316 6.68 -7.50 11.40
N TYR A 317 5.78 -7.36 10.42
CA TYR A 317 4.39 -6.97 10.69
C TYR A 317 3.63 -7.98 11.54
N ARG A 318 3.81 -9.30 11.34
CA ARG A 318 3.29 -10.34 12.26
C ARG A 318 3.77 -10.14 13.69
N ARG A 319 5.00 -9.65 13.92
CA ARG A 319 5.47 -9.27 15.27
C ARG A 319 4.83 -7.97 15.77
N ARG A 320 4.49 -7.01 14.90
CA ARG A 320 3.79 -5.77 15.25
C ARG A 320 2.32 -6.04 15.60
N TYR A 321 1.57 -6.79 14.78
CA TYR A 321 0.18 -7.19 15.07
C TYR A 321 0.04 -7.85 16.44
N LEU A 322 0.95 -8.77 16.78
CA LEU A 322 0.95 -9.49 18.06
C LEU A 322 1.44 -8.64 19.26
N ARG A 323 1.97 -7.43 19.03
CA ARG A 323 2.30 -6.43 20.07
C ARG A 323 1.24 -5.33 20.19
N ALA A 324 0.54 -5.01 19.10
CA ALA A 324 -0.42 -3.91 19.00
C ALA A 324 -1.65 -4.03 19.94
N LEU A 325 -1.81 -5.17 20.62
CA LEU A 325 -2.83 -5.44 21.63
C LEU A 325 -2.25 -5.92 22.98
N ARG A 326 -0.92 -5.80 23.19
CA ARG A 326 -0.24 -6.21 24.45
C ARG A 326 0.09 -5.06 25.40
N HIS A 327 -0.15 -3.80 24.98
CA HIS A 327 0.22 -2.62 25.77
C HIS A 327 -0.96 -1.83 26.35
N ASP A 328 -2.20 -2.20 26.02
CA ASP A 328 -3.42 -1.63 26.63
C ASP A 328 -3.73 -2.37 27.97
N SER A 329 -2.71 -2.52 28.82
CA SER A 329 -2.79 -3.24 30.11
C SER A 329 -1.88 -2.58 31.16
N GLN A 330 -2.16 -1.31 31.43
CA GLN A 330 -1.76 -0.56 32.62
C GLN A 330 -2.96 0.26 33.11
#